data_AF-A0AA38UGL3-F1
#
_entry.id   AF-A0AA38UGL3-F1
#
_cell.length_a   1.000
_cell.length_b   1.000
_cell.length_c   1.000
_cell.angle_alpha   90.00
_cell.angle_beta   90.00
_cell.angle_gamma   90.00
#
_symmetry.space_group_name_H-M   'P 1'
#
loop_
_entity.id
_entity.type
_entity.pdbx_description
1 polymer ?
#
loop_
_entity_poly.entity_id
_entity_poly.type
_entity_poly.pdbx_seq_one_letter_code
_entity_poly.pdbx_strand_id
1 'polypeptide(L)'
;MDTPTSLSESPFAYPLSLCLFSTLATYIASVLTSNVSQVDRLWTFLPTIYTAYFALTPLWPKTPTTIGGIWIPIVPFVPANLEAQLPRDAAGSITFSHRALLLLTLITLWMCRLSYNTFRRGLFSLADEDYRWAVLRRQFDERFGPSGGKVVFQIVNLTFIAATQNVLLMALGWPAYLAVTQSKMDGNKFINTDYPLATWALGILFIEFTSDNQQFVYQTYKHTFLARVKENPESEAHAYALRTASAVAWPFASPIDYLKLSPADARRGFVTSGLWGFSRHPNFACEQTFWWLMCAVPVYAGSLGTVKAAIIGTPDNKAFSWDGITTAVAGFIEWLFNVIRASSPSHEHTFASSADRLVHFMPAIALSILFVSSTAYTEAISSSKYPVSYTAYQKRVAMFGSVPLLGLFPMLLPVMTFFGWRRSLEIVDEPVKVLLEYSSMKGLWWRFTTNDVEKKRVEGLVWGDPVAPEMKDVNGQ
;
A
#
# COMPACT_ATOMS: atom_id res chain seq x y z
N MET A 1 -4.10 33.26 20.10
CA MET A 1 -3.74 33.11 18.68
C MET A 1 -5.01 32.77 17.95
N ASP A 2 -5.43 33.65 17.05
CA ASP A 2 -6.71 33.56 16.36
C ASP A 2 -6.80 32.28 15.52
N THR A 3 -7.93 31.59 15.61
CA THR A 3 -8.30 30.48 14.73
C THR A 3 -8.23 30.94 13.28
N PRO A 4 -7.57 30.21 12.35
CA PRO A 4 -7.49 30.62 10.96
C PRO A 4 -8.88 30.85 10.39
N THR A 5 -9.17 32.09 10.01
CA THR A 5 -10.53 32.50 9.60
C THR A 5 -10.78 32.24 8.11
N SER A 6 -9.75 31.83 7.36
CA SER A 6 -9.83 31.50 5.93
C SER A 6 -9.04 30.22 5.56
N LEU A 7 -9.55 29.44 4.60
CA LEU A 7 -8.90 28.23 4.08
C LEU A 7 -7.49 28.52 3.51
N SER A 8 -7.28 29.74 2.99
CA SER A 8 -6.00 30.22 2.48
C SER A 8 -4.91 30.33 3.52
N GLU A 9 -5.26 30.39 4.81
CA GLU A 9 -4.32 30.39 5.91
C GLU A 9 -3.98 28.97 6.38
N SER A 10 -4.57 27.90 5.84
CA SER A 10 -4.26 26.52 6.28
C SER A 10 -2.92 26.03 5.70
N PRO A 11 -2.09 25.26 6.43
CA PRO A 11 -0.90 24.62 5.85
C PRO A 11 -1.25 23.68 4.69
N PHE A 12 -2.50 23.22 4.67
CA PHE A 12 -3.09 22.33 3.68
C PHE A 12 -3.87 23.06 2.59
N ALA A 13 -3.82 24.40 2.51
CA ALA A 13 -4.51 25.16 1.49
C ALA A 13 -4.21 24.64 0.07
N TYR A 14 -2.92 24.61 -0.31
CA TYR A 14 -2.48 24.07 -1.60
C TYR A 14 -2.77 22.56 -1.78
N PRO A 15 -2.43 21.68 -0.82
CA PRO A 15 -2.77 20.25 -0.95
C PRO A 15 -4.27 20.02 -1.17
N LEU A 16 -5.13 20.73 -0.43
CA LEU A 16 -6.58 20.60 -0.54
C LEU A 16 -7.09 21.13 -1.88
N SER A 17 -6.58 22.27 -2.36
CA SER A 17 -6.98 22.80 -3.66
C SER A 17 -6.57 21.90 -4.81
N LEU A 18 -5.35 21.33 -4.75
CA LEU A 18 -4.89 20.35 -5.73
C LEU A 18 -5.75 19.09 -5.66
N CYS A 19 -6.09 18.59 -4.47
CA CYS A 19 -6.96 17.43 -4.28
C CYS A 19 -8.35 17.65 -4.88
N LEU A 20 -8.97 18.81 -4.63
CA LEU A 20 -10.29 19.17 -5.19
C LEU A 20 -10.22 19.30 -6.71
N PHE A 21 -9.18 19.97 -7.22
CA PHE A 21 -8.95 20.11 -8.66
C PHE A 21 -8.77 18.73 -9.31
N SER A 22 -7.89 17.88 -8.78
CA SER A 22 -7.64 16.54 -9.31
C SER A 22 -8.87 15.65 -9.22
N THR A 23 -9.68 15.75 -8.15
CA THR A 23 -10.95 15.03 -8.03
C THR A 23 -11.93 15.43 -9.12
N LEU A 24 -12.11 16.74 -9.34
CA LEU A 24 -13.00 17.24 -10.38
C LEU A 24 -12.49 16.86 -11.77
N ALA A 25 -11.19 17.00 -12.01
CA ALA A 25 -10.57 16.68 -13.28
C ALA A 25 -10.69 15.19 -13.61
N THR A 26 -10.41 14.29 -12.66
CA THR A 26 -10.54 12.84 -12.90
C THR A 26 -11.99 12.42 -13.07
N TYR A 27 -12.93 13.01 -12.34
CA TYR A 27 -14.36 12.74 -12.50
C TYR A 27 -14.89 13.20 -13.86
N ILE A 28 -14.58 14.43 -14.27
CA ILE A 28 -14.98 14.95 -15.59
C ILE A 28 -14.35 14.09 -16.69
N ALA A 29 -13.05 13.82 -16.60
CA ALA A 29 -12.36 12.99 -17.58
C ALA A 29 -12.96 11.58 -17.63
N SER A 30 -13.38 11.00 -16.50
CA SER A 30 -13.97 9.66 -16.49
C SER A 30 -15.34 9.60 -17.14
N VAL A 31 -16.15 10.64 -17.00
CA VAL A 31 -17.43 10.77 -17.71
C VAL A 31 -17.21 10.95 -19.22
N LEU A 32 -16.29 11.84 -19.61
CA LEU A 32 -16.02 12.14 -21.02
C LEU A 32 -15.41 10.97 -21.78
N THR A 33 -14.51 10.22 -21.14
CA THR A 33 -13.79 9.10 -21.77
C THR A 33 -14.45 7.75 -21.52
N SER A 34 -15.48 7.69 -20.67
CA SER A 34 -16.05 6.45 -20.14
C SER A 34 -15.05 5.54 -19.41
N ASN A 35 -13.87 6.08 -19.04
CA ASN A 35 -12.77 5.37 -18.39
C ASN A 35 -12.54 5.96 -16.99
N VAL A 36 -12.81 5.20 -15.93
CA VAL A 36 -12.68 5.65 -14.53
C VAL A 36 -11.27 5.52 -13.97
N SER A 37 -10.35 4.86 -14.69
CA SER A 37 -8.94 4.70 -14.31
C SER A 37 -8.09 5.98 -14.47
N GLN A 38 -8.71 7.16 -14.60
CA GLN A 38 -8.00 8.44 -14.64
C GLN A 38 -7.18 8.67 -13.37
N VAL A 39 -7.75 8.33 -12.22
CA VAL A 39 -7.07 8.47 -10.92
C VAL A 39 -5.92 7.48 -10.77
N ASP A 40 -6.02 6.28 -11.35
CA ASP A 40 -4.96 5.26 -11.33
C ASP A 40 -3.66 5.79 -11.93
N ARG A 41 -3.75 6.69 -12.91
CA ARG A 41 -2.61 7.38 -13.52
C ARG A 41 -2.03 8.48 -12.64
N LEU A 42 -2.84 9.08 -11.76
CA LEU A 42 -2.36 10.11 -10.83
C LEU A 42 -1.57 9.52 -9.66
N TRP A 43 -1.82 8.25 -9.31
CA TRP A 43 -1.04 7.52 -8.30
C TRP A 43 0.46 7.48 -8.60
N THR A 44 0.87 7.58 -9.87
CA THR A 44 2.29 7.57 -10.26
C THR A 44 3.01 8.90 -10.08
N PHE A 45 2.32 9.97 -9.63
CA PHE A 45 2.91 11.31 -9.50
C PHE A 45 2.51 12.04 -8.23
N LEU A 46 1.22 11.99 -7.85
CA LEU A 46 0.69 12.80 -6.75
C LEU A 46 1.35 12.55 -5.39
N PRO A 47 1.73 11.32 -4.98
CA PRO A 47 2.40 11.11 -3.69
C PRO A 47 3.71 11.91 -3.58
N THR A 48 4.53 11.94 -4.64
CA THR A 48 5.74 12.77 -4.67
C THR A 48 5.40 14.25 -4.71
N ILE A 49 4.38 14.69 -5.46
CA ILE A 49 4.00 16.11 -5.51
C ILE A 49 3.57 16.63 -4.13
N TYR A 50 2.70 15.90 -3.41
CA TYR A 50 2.28 16.30 -2.06
C TYR A 50 3.44 16.27 -1.06
N THR A 51 4.33 15.27 -1.18
CA THR A 51 5.53 15.19 -0.33
C THR A 51 6.51 16.35 -0.63
N ALA A 52 6.72 16.66 -1.91
CA ALA A 52 7.61 17.72 -2.37
C ALA A 52 7.11 19.10 -1.95
N TYR A 53 5.78 19.32 -1.94
CA TYR A 53 5.20 20.55 -1.42
C TYR A 53 5.72 20.86 0.00
N PHE A 54 5.64 19.89 0.91
CA PHE A 54 6.15 20.08 2.28
C PHE A 54 7.68 20.08 2.35
N ALA A 55 8.35 19.17 1.66
CA ALA A 55 9.81 19.05 1.73
C ALA A 55 10.56 20.24 1.13
N LEU A 56 9.94 20.94 0.16
CA LEU A 56 10.54 22.06 -0.57
C LEU A 56 9.91 23.42 -0.21
N THR A 57 9.27 23.55 0.96
CA THR A 57 8.67 24.82 1.42
C THR A 57 9.57 26.06 1.36
N PRO A 58 10.92 25.98 1.47
CA PRO A 58 11.76 27.16 1.29
C PRO A 58 11.72 27.74 -0.14
N LEU A 59 11.32 26.96 -1.13
CA LEU A 59 11.30 27.34 -2.55
C LEU A 59 9.98 27.97 -3.01
N TRP A 60 8.89 27.78 -2.26
CA TRP A 60 7.57 28.26 -2.69
C TRP A 60 7.33 29.72 -2.29
N PRO A 61 6.56 30.48 -3.11
CA PRO A 61 6.15 31.83 -2.77
C PRO A 61 5.30 31.85 -1.50
N LYS A 62 5.28 32.98 -0.78
CA LYS A 62 4.52 33.14 0.48
C LYS A 62 3.06 33.52 0.27
N THR A 63 2.72 33.98 -0.93
CA THR A 63 1.37 34.40 -1.30
C THR A 63 0.85 33.54 -2.45
N PRO A 64 -0.46 33.28 -2.48
CA PRO A 64 -1.07 32.53 -3.57
C PRO A 64 -0.95 33.28 -4.89
N THR A 65 -0.64 32.57 -5.96
CA THR A 65 -0.65 33.14 -7.31
C THR A 65 -2.08 33.33 -7.79
N THR A 66 -2.41 34.53 -8.26
CA THR A 66 -3.76 34.86 -8.76
C THR A 66 -3.71 35.36 -10.21
N ILE A 67 -4.71 35.00 -11.01
CA ILE A 67 -4.96 35.55 -12.36
C ILE A 67 -6.35 36.19 -12.33
N GLY A 68 -6.42 37.50 -12.62
CA GLY A 68 -7.69 38.24 -12.57
C GLY A 68 -8.35 38.23 -11.17
N GLY A 69 -7.55 38.13 -10.10
CA GLY A 69 -8.05 38.03 -8.72
C GLY A 69 -8.47 36.63 -8.29
N ILE A 70 -8.38 35.62 -9.17
CA ILE A 70 -8.74 34.23 -8.86
C ILE A 70 -7.46 33.43 -8.57
N TRP A 71 -7.40 32.75 -7.43
CA TRP A 71 -6.30 31.88 -7.06
C TRP A 71 -6.20 30.65 -7.98
N ILE A 72 -4.98 30.37 -8.46
CA ILE A 72 -4.70 29.16 -9.25
C ILE A 72 -4.48 27.97 -8.32
N PRO A 73 -5.38 26.97 -8.28
CA PRO A 73 -5.37 25.89 -7.29
C PRO A 73 -4.20 24.89 -7.42
N ILE A 74 -3.47 24.95 -8.54
CA ILE A 74 -2.36 24.04 -8.87
C ILE A 74 -0.97 24.66 -8.67
N VAL A 75 -0.88 25.91 -8.21
CA VAL A 75 0.40 26.59 -7.95
C VAL A 75 0.69 26.59 -6.44
N PRO A 76 1.81 25.99 -5.99
CA PRO A 76 2.14 25.91 -4.57
C PRO A 76 2.49 27.28 -3.98
N PHE A 77 2.11 27.49 -2.73
CA PHE A 77 2.51 28.63 -1.91
C PHE A 77 2.60 28.21 -0.44
N VAL A 78 3.35 28.94 0.38
CA VAL A 78 3.48 28.67 1.82
C VAL A 78 2.69 29.73 2.59
N PRO A 79 1.57 29.37 3.22
CA PRO A 79 0.84 30.28 4.09
C PRO A 79 1.62 30.62 5.37
N ALA A 80 1.33 31.79 5.95
CA ALA A 80 2.08 32.37 7.06
C ALA A 80 2.15 31.46 8.29
N ASN A 81 1.11 30.68 8.58
CA ASN A 81 1.08 29.76 9.72
C ASN A 81 2.02 28.54 9.55
N LEU A 82 2.19 28.06 8.32
CA LEU A 82 3.14 27.01 7.99
C LEU A 82 4.54 27.60 7.99
N GLU A 83 4.72 28.79 7.40
CA GLU A 83 5.98 29.53 7.42
C GLU A 83 6.52 29.71 8.85
N ALA A 84 5.63 30.08 9.79
CA ALA A 84 5.97 30.24 11.19
C ALA A 84 6.51 28.95 11.82
N GLN A 85 6.18 27.77 11.30
CA GLN A 85 6.58 26.46 11.82
C GLN A 85 7.84 25.89 11.14
N LEU A 86 8.31 26.48 10.04
CA LEU A 86 9.45 25.97 9.29
C LEU A 86 10.76 26.01 10.11
N PRO A 87 11.69 25.08 9.86
CA PRO A 87 13.01 25.11 10.48
C PRO A 87 13.80 26.34 10.00
N ARG A 88 14.64 26.85 10.90
CA ARG A 88 15.53 28.00 10.64
C ARG A 88 16.98 27.60 10.90
N ASP A 89 17.90 28.15 10.11
CA ASP A 89 19.33 27.98 10.31
C ASP A 89 19.85 28.85 11.48
N ALA A 90 21.15 28.77 11.76
CA ALA A 90 21.80 29.57 12.80
C ALA A 90 21.72 31.09 12.56
N ALA A 91 21.50 31.52 11.31
CA ALA A 91 21.30 32.92 10.93
C ALA A 91 19.82 33.35 11.01
N GLY A 92 18.91 32.46 11.38
CA GLY A 92 17.47 32.72 11.47
C GLY A 92 16.72 32.63 10.14
N SER A 93 17.40 32.26 9.05
CA SER A 93 16.80 32.10 7.72
C SER A 93 16.07 30.77 7.61
N ILE A 94 14.95 30.73 6.89
CA ILE A 94 14.20 29.50 6.64
C ILE A 94 15.10 28.52 5.87
N THR A 95 15.14 27.27 6.34
CA THR A 95 15.96 26.20 5.73
C THR A 95 15.13 24.95 5.45
N PHE A 96 15.71 23.97 4.79
CA PHE A 96 15.06 22.70 4.47
C PHE A 96 15.00 21.77 5.68
N SER A 97 13.91 21.00 5.82
CA SER A 97 13.84 19.91 6.79
C SER A 97 14.60 18.68 6.30
N HIS A 98 15.61 18.23 7.04
CA HIS A 98 16.40 17.05 6.65
C HIS A 98 15.54 15.78 6.55
N ARG A 99 14.58 15.59 7.46
CA ARG A 99 13.66 14.44 7.43
C ARG A 99 12.64 14.54 6.31
N ALA A 100 12.12 15.73 6.02
CA ALA A 100 11.21 15.88 4.90
C ALA A 100 11.91 15.60 3.56
N LEU A 101 13.19 16.00 3.42
CA LEU A 101 14.02 15.64 2.26
C LEU A 101 14.31 14.14 2.18
N LEU A 102 14.56 13.48 3.31
CA LEU A 102 14.69 12.01 3.38
C LEU A 102 13.40 11.32 2.90
N LEU A 103 12.24 11.73 3.42
CA LEU A 103 10.94 11.21 3.00
C LEU A 103 10.68 11.46 1.51
N LEU A 104 10.97 12.67 1.02
CA LEU A 104 10.89 13.00 -0.40
C LEU A 104 11.76 12.06 -1.24
N THR A 105 12.99 11.79 -0.81
CA THR A 105 13.90 10.89 -1.51
C THR A 105 13.35 9.46 -1.57
N LEU A 106 12.92 8.91 -0.43
CA LEU A 106 12.38 7.56 -0.34
C LEU A 106 11.09 7.41 -1.15
N ILE A 107 10.15 8.36 -1.03
CA ILE A 107 8.89 8.37 -1.77
C ILE A 107 9.13 8.57 -3.27
N THR A 108 10.14 9.36 -3.67
CA THR A 108 10.52 9.51 -5.08
C THR A 108 11.10 8.21 -5.64
N LEU A 109 11.93 7.48 -4.88
CA LEU A 109 12.40 6.15 -5.29
C LEU A 109 11.23 5.17 -5.44
N TRP A 110 10.28 5.17 -4.48
CA TRP A 110 9.05 4.39 -4.55
C TRP A 110 8.21 4.75 -5.80
N MET A 111 8.10 6.04 -6.12
CA MET A 111 7.43 6.54 -7.33
C MET A 111 8.13 6.14 -8.63
N CYS A 112 9.46 6.23 -8.69
CA CYS A 112 10.22 5.78 -9.85
C CYS A 112 9.96 4.29 -10.12
N ARG A 113 9.96 3.47 -9.06
CA ARG A 113 9.59 2.04 -9.14
C ARG A 113 8.16 1.85 -9.64
N LEU A 114 7.17 2.54 -9.05
CA LEU A 114 5.77 2.42 -9.46
C LEU A 114 5.57 2.84 -10.91
N SER A 115 6.11 3.99 -11.30
CA SER A 115 6.03 4.54 -12.65
C SER A 115 6.68 3.62 -13.69
N TYR A 116 7.84 3.05 -13.37
CA TYR A 116 8.49 2.06 -14.23
C TYR A 116 7.63 0.80 -14.39
N ASN A 117 7.03 0.30 -13.31
CA ASN A 117 6.14 -0.87 -13.35
C ASN A 117 4.86 -0.58 -14.17
N THR A 118 4.28 0.61 -14.02
CA THR A 118 3.13 1.07 -14.82
C THR A 118 3.48 1.19 -16.30
N PHE A 119 4.64 1.79 -16.62
CA PHE A 119 5.12 1.98 -17.99
C PHE A 119 5.29 0.66 -18.73
N ARG A 120 6.05 -0.29 -18.18
CA ARG A 120 6.33 -1.59 -18.82
C ARG A 120 5.09 -2.47 -18.99
N ARG A 121 4.03 -2.21 -18.21
CA ARG A 121 2.74 -2.90 -18.33
C ARG A 121 1.79 -2.24 -19.35
N GLY A 122 2.18 -1.11 -19.94
CA GLY A 122 1.35 -0.36 -20.89
C GLY A 122 0.22 0.45 -20.24
N LEU A 123 0.20 0.59 -18.90
CA LEU A 123 -0.90 1.20 -18.16
C LEU A 123 -1.02 2.73 -18.31
N PHE A 124 -0.07 3.37 -19.02
CA PHE A 124 -0.21 4.77 -19.46
C PHE A 124 -1.04 4.92 -20.75
N SER A 125 -1.50 3.81 -21.34
CA SER A 125 -2.50 3.83 -22.41
C SER A 125 -3.75 4.58 -21.96
N LEU A 126 -4.15 5.61 -22.72
CA LEU A 126 -5.35 6.39 -22.43
C LEU A 126 -6.64 5.57 -22.65
N ALA A 127 -6.57 4.53 -23.47
CA ALA A 127 -7.70 3.67 -23.80
C ALA A 127 -7.94 2.58 -22.74
N ASP A 128 -6.90 2.14 -22.03
CA ASP A 128 -7.02 1.02 -21.11
C ASP A 128 -7.65 1.44 -19.77
N GLU A 129 -8.60 0.65 -19.30
CA GLU A 129 -9.26 0.76 -17.99
C GLU A 129 -8.93 -0.49 -17.16
N ASP A 130 -8.79 -0.34 -15.84
CA ASP A 130 -8.64 -1.49 -14.96
C ASP A 130 -9.85 -2.44 -15.08
N TYR A 131 -9.57 -3.71 -15.38
CA TYR A 131 -10.59 -4.72 -15.63
C TYR A 131 -11.58 -4.91 -14.47
N ARG A 132 -11.19 -4.55 -13.23
CA ARG A 132 -12.05 -4.64 -12.04
C ARG A 132 -13.28 -3.74 -12.17
N TRP A 133 -13.16 -2.60 -12.86
CA TRP A 133 -14.27 -1.69 -13.08
C TRP A 133 -15.31 -2.29 -14.04
N ALA A 134 -14.88 -2.99 -15.09
CA ALA A 134 -15.79 -3.70 -15.99
C ALA A 134 -16.57 -4.81 -15.27
N VAL A 135 -15.90 -5.57 -14.37
CA VAL A 135 -16.57 -6.57 -13.54
C VAL A 135 -17.56 -5.92 -12.57
N LEU A 136 -17.18 -4.80 -11.95
CA LEU A 136 -18.04 -4.10 -10.99
C LEU A 136 -19.30 -3.52 -11.66
N ARG A 137 -19.16 -2.94 -12.86
CA ARG A 137 -20.32 -2.47 -13.67
C ARG A 137 -21.31 -3.61 -13.91
N ARG A 138 -20.82 -4.78 -14.33
CA ARG A 138 -21.66 -5.97 -14.54
C ARG A 138 -22.38 -6.40 -13.26
N GLN A 139 -21.68 -6.46 -12.13
CA GLN A 139 -22.28 -6.84 -10.85
C GLN A 139 -23.37 -5.85 -10.39
N PHE A 140 -23.20 -4.55 -10.66
CA PHE A 140 -24.22 -3.55 -10.38
C PHE A 140 -25.42 -3.65 -11.32
N ASP A 141 -25.19 -3.89 -12.61
CA ASP A 141 -26.27 -4.11 -13.58
C ASP A 141 -27.10 -5.36 -13.23
N GLU A 142 -26.44 -6.44 -12.81
CA GLU A 142 -27.10 -7.67 -12.34
C GLU A 142 -27.93 -7.45 -11.07
N ARG A 143 -27.45 -6.63 -10.13
CA ARG A 143 -28.09 -6.41 -8.83
C ARG A 143 -29.19 -5.34 -8.85
N PHE A 144 -29.02 -4.27 -9.62
CA PHE A 144 -29.88 -3.08 -9.60
C PHE A 144 -30.57 -2.81 -10.96
N GLY A 145 -30.40 -3.72 -11.93
CA GLY A 145 -30.86 -3.54 -13.31
C GLY A 145 -29.98 -2.56 -14.11
N PRO A 146 -30.07 -2.52 -15.45
CA PRO A 146 -29.16 -1.73 -16.30
C PRO A 146 -29.19 -0.21 -16.05
N SER A 147 -30.35 0.33 -15.67
CA SER A 147 -30.49 1.76 -15.36
C SER A 147 -30.03 2.07 -13.94
N GLY A 148 -30.39 1.23 -12.96
CA GLY A 148 -29.97 1.40 -11.57
C GLY A 148 -28.47 1.20 -11.38
N GLY A 149 -27.90 0.18 -12.05
CA GLY A 149 -26.47 -0.12 -12.03
C GLY A 149 -25.61 1.05 -12.51
N LYS A 150 -26.01 1.71 -13.61
CA LYS A 150 -25.34 2.93 -14.10
C LYS A 150 -25.35 4.07 -13.08
N VAL A 151 -26.48 4.32 -12.41
CA VAL A 151 -26.58 5.38 -11.40
C VAL A 151 -25.69 5.07 -10.20
N VAL A 152 -25.78 3.85 -9.67
CA VAL A 152 -24.94 3.41 -8.54
C VAL A 152 -23.46 3.48 -8.91
N PHE A 153 -23.09 3.07 -10.12
CA PHE A 153 -21.72 3.18 -10.60
C PHE A 153 -21.23 4.62 -10.67
N GLN A 154 -22.05 5.58 -11.09
CA GLN A 154 -21.66 6.99 -11.10
C GLN A 154 -21.49 7.58 -9.70
N ILE A 155 -22.31 7.13 -8.73
CA ILE A 155 -22.12 7.49 -7.32
C ILE A 155 -20.77 6.96 -6.83
N VAL A 156 -20.44 5.71 -7.12
CA VAL A 156 -19.13 5.11 -6.77
C VAL A 156 -17.98 5.83 -7.50
N ASN A 157 -18.16 6.19 -8.77
CA ASN A 157 -17.17 6.95 -9.54
C ASN A 157 -16.85 8.28 -8.88
N LEU A 158 -17.87 9.08 -8.52
CA LEU A 158 -17.66 10.38 -7.87
C LEU A 158 -17.07 10.22 -6.46
N THR A 159 -17.66 9.37 -5.63
CA THR A 159 -17.36 9.32 -4.19
C THR A 159 -16.10 8.51 -3.89
N PHE A 160 -15.98 7.31 -4.46
CA PHE A 160 -14.89 6.41 -4.17
C PHE A 160 -13.73 6.58 -5.15
N ILE A 161 -13.99 6.46 -6.46
CA ILE A 161 -12.93 6.44 -7.47
C ILE A 161 -12.27 7.82 -7.60
N ALA A 162 -13.05 8.89 -7.77
CA ALA A 162 -12.49 10.23 -7.93
C ALA A 162 -12.12 10.85 -6.58
N ALA A 163 -13.07 10.99 -5.65
CA ALA A 163 -12.83 11.74 -4.42
C ALA A 163 -11.96 10.98 -3.39
N THR A 164 -12.37 9.76 -2.98
CA THR A 164 -11.64 9.03 -1.92
C THR A 164 -10.20 8.74 -2.30
N GLN A 165 -9.93 8.32 -3.54
CA GLN A 165 -8.56 8.07 -4.01
C GLN A 165 -7.70 9.34 -3.99
N ASN A 166 -8.21 10.50 -4.43
CA ASN A 166 -7.45 11.76 -4.38
C ASN A 166 -7.20 12.24 -2.93
N VAL A 167 -8.16 12.05 -2.03
CA VAL A 167 -7.99 12.34 -0.60
C VAL A 167 -6.91 11.45 0.00
N LEU A 168 -6.88 10.16 -0.35
CA LEU A 168 -5.81 9.25 0.05
C LEU A 168 -4.45 9.73 -0.47
N LEU A 169 -4.35 10.08 -1.76
CA LEU A 169 -3.12 10.59 -2.36
C LEU A 169 -2.60 11.85 -1.65
N MET A 170 -3.50 12.78 -1.29
CA MET A 170 -3.15 13.96 -0.49
C MET A 170 -2.66 13.57 0.92
N ALA A 171 -3.33 12.61 1.57
CA ALA A 171 -2.96 12.12 2.89
C ALA A 171 -1.55 11.51 2.92
N LEU A 172 -1.05 10.98 1.80
CA LEU A 172 0.33 10.47 1.69
C LEU A 172 1.40 11.56 1.84
N GLY A 173 1.06 12.85 1.70
CA GLY A 173 1.96 13.97 2.02
C GLY A 173 2.08 14.27 3.52
N TRP A 174 1.23 13.68 4.36
CA TRP A 174 1.17 13.93 5.81
C TRP A 174 2.49 13.65 6.55
N PRO A 175 3.24 12.57 6.29
CA PRO A 175 4.51 12.34 6.99
C PRO A 175 5.54 13.45 6.74
N ALA A 176 5.54 14.05 5.54
CA ALA A 176 6.42 15.18 5.24
C ALA A 176 5.99 16.46 5.98
N TYR A 177 4.69 16.71 6.12
CA TYR A 177 4.17 17.79 6.96
C TYR A 177 4.62 17.65 8.42
N LEU A 178 4.51 16.44 8.99
CA LEU A 178 4.98 16.18 10.35
C LEU A 178 6.50 16.40 10.46
N ALA A 179 7.27 15.89 9.50
CA ALA A 179 8.72 16.07 9.50
C ALA A 179 9.12 17.55 9.51
N VAL A 180 8.46 18.40 8.74
CA VAL A 180 8.73 19.85 8.68
C VAL A 180 8.36 20.54 9.99
N THR A 181 7.17 20.30 10.52
CA THR A 181 6.64 21.00 11.71
C THR A 181 7.34 20.56 13.00
N GLN A 182 7.86 19.33 13.05
CA GLN A 182 8.60 18.80 14.20
C GLN A 182 10.09 19.14 14.18
N SER A 183 10.63 19.62 13.05
CA SER A 183 12.06 19.92 12.88
C SER A 183 12.62 20.95 13.89
N LYS A 184 11.75 21.75 14.54
CA LYS A 184 12.17 22.66 15.60
C LYS A 184 12.54 21.96 16.91
N MET A 185 11.88 20.83 17.22
CA MET A 185 12.03 20.14 18.51
C MET A 185 13.37 19.42 18.64
N ASP A 186 13.98 19.04 17.53
CA ASP A 186 15.21 18.24 17.45
C ASP A 186 16.34 18.97 16.70
N GLY A 187 16.17 20.28 16.48
CA GLY A 187 17.18 21.13 15.86
C GLY A 187 17.45 20.82 14.39
N ASN A 188 16.46 20.23 13.70
CA ASN A 188 16.53 19.86 12.28
C ASN A 188 17.72 18.93 11.96
N LYS A 189 17.95 17.92 12.80
CA LYS A 189 19.02 16.93 12.62
C LYS A 189 18.44 15.53 12.51
N PHE A 190 19.14 14.66 11.79
CA PHE A 190 18.85 13.23 11.87
C PHE A 190 19.16 12.70 13.27
N ILE A 191 18.33 11.76 13.71
CA ILE A 191 18.49 11.03 14.96
C ILE A 191 18.63 9.54 14.69
N ASN A 192 18.99 8.78 15.72
CA ASN A 192 19.34 7.36 15.57
C ASN A 192 18.22 6.49 14.99
N THR A 193 16.94 6.86 15.12
CA THR A 193 15.82 6.10 14.54
C THR A 193 15.66 6.33 13.04
N ASP A 194 16.15 7.45 12.50
CA ASP A 194 15.99 7.78 11.08
C ASP A 194 16.76 6.80 10.19
N TYR A 195 18.00 6.46 10.56
CA TYR A 195 18.87 5.56 9.80
C TYR A 195 18.31 4.13 9.63
N PRO A 196 17.92 3.40 10.69
CA PRO A 196 17.36 2.05 10.54
C PRO A 196 16.00 2.06 9.83
N LEU A 197 15.15 3.08 10.04
CA LEU A 197 13.86 3.18 9.34
C LEU A 197 14.04 3.44 7.84
N ALA A 198 14.97 4.34 7.47
CA ALA A 198 15.29 4.60 6.07
C ALA A 198 15.93 3.38 5.39
N THR A 199 16.87 2.71 6.07
CA THR A 199 17.51 1.48 5.57
C THR A 199 16.47 0.38 5.35
N TRP A 200 15.53 0.23 6.27
CA TRP A 200 14.46 -0.73 6.13
C TRP A 200 13.50 -0.36 4.99
N ALA A 201 13.16 0.92 4.82
CA ALA A 201 12.35 1.36 3.69
C ALA A 201 13.01 1.00 2.35
N LEU A 202 14.32 1.21 2.20
CA LEU A 202 15.08 0.79 1.01
C LEU A 202 15.07 -0.72 0.81
N GLY A 203 15.21 -1.50 1.89
CA GLY A 203 15.12 -2.96 1.84
C GLY A 203 13.73 -3.44 1.38
N ILE A 204 12.66 -2.82 1.88
CA ILE A 204 11.29 -3.11 1.44
C ILE A 204 11.09 -2.73 -0.02
N LEU A 205 11.60 -1.58 -0.48
CA LEU A 205 11.54 -1.19 -1.89
C LEU A 205 12.26 -2.18 -2.81
N PHE A 206 13.40 -2.72 -2.37
CA PHE A 206 14.13 -3.74 -3.12
C PHE A 206 13.32 -5.04 -3.27
N ILE A 207 12.66 -5.47 -2.19
CA ILE A 207 11.79 -6.66 -2.21
C ILE A 207 10.55 -6.39 -3.08
N GLU A 208 9.93 -5.21 -2.95
CA GLU A 208 8.79 -4.77 -3.77
C GLU A 208 9.16 -4.82 -5.25
N PHE A 209 10.26 -4.18 -5.62
CA PHE A 209 10.76 -4.18 -7.00
C PHE A 209 11.07 -5.60 -7.50
N THR A 210 11.64 -6.45 -6.66
CA THR A 210 11.88 -7.85 -7.00
C THR A 210 10.57 -8.59 -7.25
N SER A 211 9.55 -8.37 -6.42
CA SER A 211 8.25 -9.01 -6.57
C SER A 211 7.48 -8.56 -7.82
N ASP A 212 7.55 -7.26 -8.17
CA ASP A 212 7.01 -6.72 -9.42
C ASP A 212 7.68 -7.40 -10.63
N ASN A 213 9.02 -7.54 -10.59
CA ASN A 213 9.77 -8.20 -11.66
C ASN A 213 9.44 -9.70 -11.78
N GLN A 214 9.28 -10.42 -10.66
CA GLN A 214 8.85 -11.81 -10.68
C GLN A 214 7.48 -11.98 -11.33
N GLN A 215 6.53 -11.09 -10.99
CA GLN A 215 5.21 -11.11 -11.61
C GLN A 215 5.28 -10.81 -13.11
N PHE A 216 6.08 -9.83 -13.51
CA PHE A 216 6.23 -9.47 -14.92
C PHE A 216 6.88 -10.59 -15.76
N VAL A 217 7.95 -11.22 -15.25
CA VAL A 217 8.60 -12.36 -15.91
C VAL A 217 7.61 -13.51 -16.07
N TYR A 218 6.84 -13.82 -15.01
CA TYR A 218 5.80 -14.83 -15.08
C TYR A 218 4.73 -14.51 -16.15
N GLN A 219 4.22 -13.27 -16.20
CA GLN A 219 3.21 -12.91 -17.20
C GLN A 219 3.79 -12.97 -18.62
N THR A 220 5.03 -12.53 -18.81
CA THR A 220 5.73 -12.62 -20.10
C THR A 220 5.83 -14.07 -20.56
N TYR A 221 6.29 -14.96 -19.67
CA TYR A 221 6.35 -16.39 -19.93
C TYR A 221 4.96 -16.97 -20.26
N LYS A 222 3.95 -16.72 -19.41
CA LYS A 222 2.59 -17.25 -19.57
C LYS A 222 1.98 -16.85 -20.90
N HIS A 223 1.98 -15.56 -21.23
CA HIS A 223 1.36 -15.07 -22.45
C HIS A 223 2.08 -15.60 -23.70
N THR A 224 3.41 -15.63 -23.67
CA THR A 224 4.21 -16.19 -24.77
C THR A 224 3.95 -17.68 -24.97
N PHE A 225 3.95 -18.45 -23.89
CA PHE A 225 3.71 -19.90 -23.93
C PHE A 225 2.30 -20.22 -24.45
N LEU A 226 1.27 -19.60 -23.87
CA LEU A 226 -0.13 -19.87 -24.24
C LEU A 226 -0.47 -19.42 -25.67
N ALA A 227 0.21 -18.41 -26.20
CA ALA A 227 0.08 -18.03 -27.60
C ALA A 227 0.72 -19.08 -28.52
N ARG A 228 1.93 -19.55 -28.17
CA ARG A 228 2.75 -20.39 -29.05
C ARG A 228 2.36 -21.87 -29.03
N VAL A 229 1.92 -22.41 -27.89
CA VAL A 229 1.52 -23.82 -27.76
C VAL A 229 0.30 -24.20 -28.60
N LYS A 230 -0.44 -23.20 -29.13
CA LYS A 230 -1.56 -23.43 -30.07
C LYS A 230 -1.08 -23.93 -31.43
N GLU A 231 0.14 -23.59 -31.83
CA GLU A 231 0.67 -23.82 -33.18
C GLU A 231 1.96 -24.65 -33.18
N ASN A 232 2.64 -24.75 -32.04
CA ASN A 232 3.94 -25.43 -31.90
C ASN A 232 3.90 -26.55 -30.86
N PRO A 233 4.79 -27.57 -30.98
CA PRO A 233 5.00 -28.54 -29.92
C PRO A 233 5.30 -27.88 -28.57
N GLU A 234 4.79 -28.47 -27.47
CA GLU A 234 4.92 -27.90 -26.13
C GLU A 234 6.38 -27.62 -25.73
N SER A 235 7.31 -28.51 -26.08
CA SER A 235 8.75 -28.35 -25.79
C SER A 235 9.34 -27.12 -26.49
N GLU A 236 8.95 -26.86 -27.73
CA GLU A 236 9.39 -25.69 -28.51
C GLU A 236 8.78 -24.40 -27.92
N ALA A 237 7.48 -24.41 -27.67
CA ALA A 237 6.77 -23.28 -27.06
C ALA A 237 7.34 -22.92 -25.68
N HIS A 238 7.64 -23.93 -24.86
CA HIS A 238 8.25 -23.77 -23.54
C HIS A 238 9.65 -23.15 -23.64
N ALA A 239 10.52 -23.73 -24.47
CA ALA A 239 11.88 -23.21 -24.65
C ALA A 239 11.89 -21.78 -25.20
N TYR A 240 10.99 -21.46 -26.13
CA TYR A 240 10.83 -20.10 -26.64
C TYR A 240 10.36 -19.13 -25.54
N ALA A 241 9.32 -19.49 -24.79
CA ALA A 241 8.79 -18.67 -23.71
C ALA A 241 9.82 -18.41 -22.60
N LEU A 242 10.64 -19.40 -22.24
CA LEU A 242 11.74 -19.21 -21.29
C LEU A 242 12.77 -18.19 -21.81
N ARG A 243 13.18 -18.28 -23.09
CA ARG A 243 14.11 -17.30 -23.68
C ARG A 243 13.54 -15.88 -23.65
N THR A 244 12.27 -15.72 -24.04
CA THR A 244 11.59 -14.42 -24.02
C THR A 244 11.47 -13.85 -22.61
N ALA A 245 11.12 -14.68 -21.63
CA ALA A 245 11.03 -14.27 -20.23
C ALA A 245 12.41 -13.94 -19.63
N SER A 246 13.45 -14.68 -20.00
CA SER A 246 14.83 -14.41 -19.56
C SER A 246 15.38 -13.08 -20.10
N ALA A 247 14.95 -12.66 -21.29
CA ALA A 247 15.39 -11.39 -21.88
C ALA A 247 14.93 -10.15 -21.09
N VAL A 248 13.90 -10.29 -20.25
CA VAL A 248 13.35 -9.21 -19.40
C VAL A 248 13.55 -9.49 -17.90
N ALA A 249 14.35 -10.50 -17.56
CA ALA A 249 14.49 -10.97 -16.19
C ALA A 249 15.42 -10.09 -15.36
N TRP A 250 14.91 -9.63 -14.22
CA TRP A 250 15.71 -9.12 -13.10
C TRP A 250 16.52 -10.27 -12.47
N PRO A 251 17.72 -10.04 -11.88
CA PRO A 251 18.56 -11.12 -11.33
C PRO A 251 17.84 -12.03 -10.33
N PHE A 252 16.92 -11.48 -9.52
CA PHE A 252 16.13 -12.23 -8.54
C PHE A 252 14.75 -12.69 -9.08
N ALA A 253 14.62 -12.73 -10.40
CA ALA A 253 13.41 -13.12 -11.12
C ALA A 253 13.72 -14.06 -12.31
N SER A 254 14.87 -14.75 -12.31
CA SER A 254 15.21 -15.72 -13.37
C SER A 254 14.06 -16.72 -13.56
N PRO A 255 13.50 -16.88 -14.77
CA PRO A 255 12.43 -17.84 -15.02
C PRO A 255 12.91 -19.28 -14.90
N ILE A 256 14.22 -19.53 -15.02
CA ILE A 256 14.83 -20.87 -15.00
C ILE A 256 15.31 -21.21 -13.59
N ASP A 257 16.20 -20.40 -13.03
CA ASP A 257 16.92 -20.77 -11.79
C ASP A 257 16.10 -20.47 -10.54
N TYR A 258 15.34 -19.37 -10.58
CA TYR A 258 14.67 -18.82 -9.41
C TYR A 258 13.18 -19.18 -9.39
N LEU A 259 12.44 -18.81 -10.43
CA LEU A 259 11.01 -19.08 -10.52
C LEU A 259 10.70 -20.52 -10.98
N LYS A 260 11.65 -21.16 -11.68
CA LYS A 260 11.54 -22.53 -12.21
C LYS A 260 10.22 -22.75 -12.98
N LEU A 261 9.91 -21.82 -13.89
CA LEU A 261 8.63 -21.79 -14.61
C LEU A 261 8.47 -22.99 -15.52
N SER A 262 7.29 -23.61 -15.46
CA SER A 262 6.92 -24.77 -16.25
C SER A 262 5.65 -24.52 -17.09
N PRO A 263 5.35 -25.36 -18.10
CA PRO A 263 4.07 -25.32 -18.82
C PRO A 263 2.84 -25.38 -17.90
N ALA A 264 2.93 -26.17 -16.82
CA ALA A 264 1.89 -26.27 -15.79
C ALA A 264 1.60 -24.91 -15.13
N ASP A 265 2.62 -24.09 -14.87
CA ASP A 265 2.44 -22.77 -14.23
C ASP A 265 1.76 -21.76 -15.15
N ALA A 266 2.03 -21.84 -16.45
CA ALA A 266 1.31 -21.02 -17.43
C ALA A 266 -0.17 -21.41 -17.51
N ARG A 267 -0.47 -22.72 -17.49
CA ARG A 267 -1.85 -23.24 -17.49
C ARG A 267 -2.60 -22.92 -16.18
N ARG A 268 -1.90 -22.91 -15.04
CA ARG A 268 -2.45 -22.54 -13.73
C ARG A 268 -2.98 -21.11 -13.70
N GLY A 269 -2.34 -20.20 -14.44
CA GLY A 269 -2.83 -18.85 -14.70
C GLY A 269 -2.39 -17.75 -13.71
N PHE A 270 -1.77 -18.12 -12.58
CA PHE A 270 -1.16 -17.21 -11.60
C PHE A 270 0.20 -17.72 -11.10
N VAL A 271 1.03 -16.81 -10.57
CA VAL A 271 2.37 -17.10 -10.05
C VAL A 271 2.31 -17.60 -8.61
N THR A 272 3.08 -18.65 -8.30
CA THR A 272 3.17 -19.27 -6.96
C THR A 272 4.62 -19.51 -6.48
N SER A 273 5.60 -19.18 -7.32
CA SER A 273 7.04 -19.36 -7.06
C SER A 273 7.71 -18.06 -6.66
N GLY A 274 8.88 -18.15 -6.03
CA GLY A 274 9.62 -16.98 -5.53
C GLY A 274 8.94 -16.34 -4.32
N LEU A 275 8.86 -15.01 -4.30
CA LEU A 275 8.20 -14.27 -3.21
C LEU A 275 6.71 -14.61 -3.10
N TRP A 276 6.11 -15.02 -4.22
CA TRP A 276 4.71 -15.45 -4.30
C TRP A 276 4.45 -16.76 -3.52
N GLY A 277 5.47 -17.56 -3.22
CA GLY A 277 5.32 -18.73 -2.34
C GLY A 277 5.16 -18.38 -0.85
N PHE A 278 5.49 -17.14 -0.46
CA PHE A 278 5.46 -16.66 0.93
C PHE A 278 4.30 -15.70 1.19
N SER A 279 3.91 -14.92 0.19
CA SER A 279 2.75 -14.03 0.20
C SER A 279 2.05 -14.14 -1.15
N ARG A 280 0.72 -14.13 -1.17
CA ARG A 280 -0.03 -14.12 -2.42
C ARG A 280 0.03 -12.76 -3.14
N HIS A 281 0.41 -11.69 -2.43
CA HIS A 281 0.57 -10.32 -2.95
C HIS A 281 1.78 -9.63 -2.30
N PRO A 282 3.01 -10.10 -2.58
CA PRO A 282 4.22 -9.63 -1.90
C PRO A 282 4.51 -8.14 -2.18
N ASN A 283 4.23 -7.67 -3.40
CA ASN A 283 4.34 -6.25 -3.75
C ASN A 283 3.41 -5.37 -2.91
N PHE A 284 2.15 -5.78 -2.75
CA PHE A 284 1.17 -5.05 -1.94
C PHE A 284 1.50 -5.09 -0.44
N ALA A 285 2.11 -6.18 0.03
CA ALA A 285 2.60 -6.29 1.39
C ALA A 285 3.77 -5.31 1.65
N CYS A 286 4.71 -5.24 0.71
CA CYS A 286 5.79 -4.26 0.74
C CYS A 286 5.28 -2.82 0.69
N GLU A 287 4.33 -2.51 -0.20
CA GLU A 287 3.78 -1.17 -0.36
C GLU A 287 3.12 -0.68 0.94
N GLN A 288 2.30 -1.51 1.59
CA GLN A 288 1.75 -1.19 2.91
C GLN A 288 2.87 -0.91 3.92
N THR A 289 3.85 -1.81 4.03
CA THR A 289 4.98 -1.67 4.97
C THR A 289 5.75 -0.37 4.73
N PHE A 290 5.99 -0.01 3.48
CA PHE A 290 6.68 1.20 3.09
C PHE A 290 5.97 2.45 3.66
N TRP A 291 4.65 2.52 3.54
CA TRP A 291 3.87 3.65 4.05
C TRP A 291 3.76 3.70 5.58
N TRP A 292 3.76 2.54 6.25
CA TRP A 292 3.95 2.48 7.70
C TRP A 292 5.31 3.07 8.11
N LEU A 293 6.39 2.74 7.39
CA LEU A 293 7.72 3.29 7.65
C LEU A 293 7.79 4.80 7.39
N MET A 294 7.14 5.30 6.34
CA MET A 294 7.09 6.75 6.07
C MET A 294 6.44 7.51 7.22
N CYS A 295 5.33 6.99 7.77
CA CYS A 295 4.66 7.58 8.93
C CYS A 295 5.52 7.45 10.21
N ALA A 296 6.26 6.34 10.35
CA ALA A 296 7.10 6.07 11.52
C ALA A 296 8.26 7.05 11.68
N VAL A 297 8.91 7.47 10.58
CA VAL A 297 10.08 8.36 10.60
C VAL A 297 9.85 9.63 11.43
N PRO A 298 8.85 10.49 11.13
CA PRO A 298 8.59 11.67 11.95
C PRO A 298 8.02 11.34 13.34
N VAL A 299 7.17 10.31 13.46
CA VAL A 299 6.56 9.95 14.76
C VAL A 299 7.60 9.55 15.81
N TYR A 300 8.56 8.70 15.45
CA TYR A 300 9.60 8.29 16.38
C TYR A 300 10.65 9.38 16.62
N ALA A 301 10.76 10.35 15.71
CA ALA A 301 11.55 11.56 15.94
C ALA A 301 11.00 12.44 17.07
N GLY A 302 9.68 12.66 17.10
CA GLY A 302 9.04 13.36 18.21
C GLY A 302 9.10 12.62 19.55
N SER A 303 9.32 11.29 19.53
CA SER A 303 9.23 10.45 20.73
C SER A 303 10.45 10.51 21.65
N LEU A 304 11.64 10.89 21.18
CA LEU A 304 12.86 10.86 22.01
C LEU A 304 12.90 11.95 23.09
N GLY A 305 12.12 13.03 22.95
CA GLY A 305 11.89 14.01 24.02
C GLY A 305 10.97 13.47 25.13
N THR A 306 9.95 12.70 24.75
CA THR A 306 8.92 12.16 25.67
C THR A 306 9.31 10.81 26.28
N VAL A 307 10.11 9.98 25.59
CA VAL A 307 10.57 8.67 26.07
C VAL A 307 11.54 8.82 27.25
N LYS A 308 12.33 9.92 27.31
CA LYS A 308 13.08 10.27 28.53
C LYS A 308 12.17 10.57 29.73
N ALA A 309 10.97 11.08 29.50
CA ALA A 309 9.98 11.35 30.55
C ALA A 309 9.11 10.10 30.88
N ALA A 310 8.81 9.27 29.88
CA ALA A 310 7.96 8.08 30.02
C ALA A 310 8.70 6.84 30.55
N ILE A 311 10.02 6.70 30.33
CA ILE A 311 10.83 5.64 30.97
C ILE A 311 10.87 5.80 32.50
N ILE A 312 10.53 6.98 33.02
CA ILE A 312 10.40 7.27 34.46
C ILE A 312 8.94 7.05 34.96
N GLY A 313 7.96 6.79 34.08
CA GLY A 313 6.53 6.81 34.44
C GLY A 313 5.66 5.73 33.79
N THR A 314 5.51 4.63 34.53
CA THR A 314 4.40 3.65 34.60
C THR A 314 3.99 2.78 33.39
N PRO A 315 3.87 1.45 33.59
CA PRO A 315 3.38 0.49 32.60
C PRO A 315 1.86 0.29 32.71
N ASP A 316 1.14 0.26 31.60
CA ASP A 316 -0.17 -0.42 31.57
C ASP A 316 -0.45 -1.06 30.21
N ASN A 317 -0.62 -2.39 30.26
CA ASN A 317 -0.95 -3.27 29.15
C ASN A 317 -2.46 -3.23 28.89
N LYS A 318 -2.89 -2.89 27.66
CA LYS A 318 -4.24 -3.25 27.18
C LYS A 318 -4.17 -3.95 25.84
N ALA A 319 -4.86 -5.10 25.78
CA ALA A 319 -4.95 -6.00 24.63
C ALA A 319 -5.82 -5.40 23.50
N PHE A 320 -5.58 -5.90 22.28
CA PHE A 320 -6.27 -5.54 21.04
C PHE A 320 -7.80 -5.73 21.14
N SER A 321 -8.57 -4.68 20.86
CA SER A 321 -10.05 -4.71 20.81
C SER A 321 -10.58 -4.15 19.48
N TRP A 322 -11.76 -4.60 19.07
CA TRP A 322 -12.47 -4.10 17.89
C TRP A 322 -12.83 -2.60 17.98
N ASP A 323 -12.93 -2.06 19.20
CA ASP A 323 -13.07 -0.61 19.44
C ASP A 323 -11.87 0.19 18.92
N GLY A 324 -10.69 -0.43 18.79
CA GLY A 324 -9.51 0.22 18.21
C GLY A 324 -9.67 0.53 16.71
N ILE A 325 -10.39 -0.31 15.96
CA ILE A 325 -10.64 -0.10 14.53
C ILE A 325 -11.70 1.00 14.34
N THR A 326 -12.78 0.98 15.12
CA THR A 326 -13.79 2.06 15.08
C THR A 326 -13.19 3.38 15.56
N THR A 327 -12.29 3.36 16.55
CA THR A 327 -11.54 4.55 17.00
C THR A 327 -10.53 5.02 15.95
N ALA A 328 -9.89 4.13 15.20
CA ALA A 328 -9.00 4.51 14.09
C ALA A 328 -9.77 5.11 12.91
N VAL A 329 -10.96 4.57 12.58
CA VAL A 329 -11.83 5.15 11.54
C VAL A 329 -12.45 6.48 12.00
N ALA A 330 -12.91 6.57 13.25
CA ALA A 330 -13.38 7.83 13.82
C ALA A 330 -12.23 8.85 13.91
N GLY A 331 -11.02 8.42 14.27
CA GLY A 331 -9.81 9.22 14.28
C GLY A 331 -9.37 9.65 12.88
N PHE A 332 -9.61 8.83 11.85
CA PHE A 332 -9.43 9.22 10.45
C PHE A 332 -10.41 10.32 10.04
N ILE A 333 -11.68 10.14 10.41
CA ILE A 333 -12.76 11.07 10.07
C ILE A 333 -12.55 12.40 10.81
N GLU A 334 -12.21 12.35 12.09
CA GLU A 334 -11.82 13.52 12.88
C GLU A 334 -10.53 14.14 12.35
N TRP A 335 -9.51 13.36 11.97
CA TRP A 335 -8.32 13.89 11.29
C TRP A 335 -8.69 14.57 9.99
N LEU A 336 -9.54 13.96 9.15
CA LEU A 336 -10.00 14.52 7.88
C LEU A 336 -10.77 15.82 8.16
N PHE A 337 -11.66 15.83 9.15
CA PHE A 337 -12.37 17.03 9.58
C PHE A 337 -11.43 18.09 10.17
N ASN A 338 -10.39 17.72 10.91
CA ASN A 338 -9.40 18.65 11.47
C ASN A 338 -8.47 19.22 10.40
N VAL A 339 -8.11 18.41 9.40
CA VAL A 339 -7.43 18.85 8.17
C VAL A 339 -8.30 19.87 7.43
N ILE A 340 -9.62 19.62 7.34
CA ILE A 340 -10.59 20.54 6.75
C ILE A 340 -10.81 21.79 7.62
N ARG A 341 -10.80 21.66 8.95
CA ARG A 341 -11.10 22.73 9.93
C ARG A 341 -9.91 23.64 10.27
N ALA A 342 -8.73 23.40 9.70
CA ALA A 342 -7.60 24.34 9.71
C ALA A 342 -7.16 24.88 11.09
N SER A 343 -7.33 24.16 12.19
CA SER A 343 -6.69 24.53 13.46
C SER A 343 -5.30 23.90 13.54
N SER A 344 -4.26 24.72 13.42
CA SER A 344 -2.87 24.34 13.73
C SER A 344 -2.84 23.55 15.04
N PRO A 345 -2.18 22.39 15.12
CA PRO A 345 -1.94 21.75 16.41
C PRO A 345 -1.13 22.74 17.24
N SER A 346 -1.72 23.31 18.29
CA SER A 346 -1.01 24.10 19.27
C SER A 346 0.14 23.25 19.84
N HIS A 347 1.31 23.88 20.00
CA HIS A 347 2.60 23.31 20.41
C HIS A 347 2.61 22.60 21.79
N GLU A 348 1.46 22.29 22.39
CA GLU A 348 1.33 21.81 23.78
C GLU A 348 0.62 20.46 23.94
N HIS A 349 0.40 19.68 22.88
CA HIS A 349 0.02 18.27 23.08
C HIS A 349 1.26 17.44 23.40
N THR A 350 1.67 17.48 24.67
CA THR A 350 2.34 16.33 25.29
C THR A 350 1.49 15.09 24.99
N PHE A 351 2.07 14.13 24.26
CA PHE A 351 1.39 12.90 23.83
C PHE A 351 0.95 12.06 25.03
N ALA A 352 -0.24 12.36 25.55
CA ALA A 352 -0.75 11.77 26.79
C ALA A 352 -1.31 10.35 26.59
N SER A 353 -1.70 9.96 25.37
CA SER A 353 -2.26 8.63 25.10
C SER A 353 -1.64 7.92 23.88
N SER A 354 -1.74 6.58 23.86
CA SER A 354 -1.38 5.77 22.69
C SER A 354 -2.30 6.01 21.49
N ALA A 355 -3.51 6.52 21.71
CA ALA A 355 -4.47 6.85 20.65
C ALA A 355 -4.00 8.09 19.84
N ASP A 356 -3.40 9.08 20.50
CA ASP A 356 -2.90 10.30 19.84
C ASP A 356 -1.74 10.00 18.88
N ARG A 357 -0.96 8.93 19.14
CA ARG A 357 0.12 8.51 18.23
C ARG A 357 -0.40 7.77 17.00
N LEU A 358 -1.53 7.07 17.11
CA LEU A 358 -2.13 6.33 15.99
C LEU A 358 -2.63 7.26 14.89
N VAL A 359 -3.03 8.50 15.23
CA VAL A 359 -3.52 9.47 14.23
C VAL A 359 -2.45 9.79 13.17
N HIS A 360 -1.17 9.73 13.53
CA HIS A 360 -0.07 9.99 12.62
C HIS A 360 0.18 8.86 11.63
N PHE A 361 -0.34 7.67 11.91
CA PHE A 361 -0.31 6.51 11.03
C PHE A 361 -1.58 6.39 10.18
N MET A 362 -2.52 7.34 10.26
CA MET A 362 -3.76 7.26 9.51
C MET A 362 -3.59 7.09 7.99
N PRO A 363 -2.64 7.76 7.32
CA PRO A 363 -2.41 7.51 5.90
C PRO A 363 -2.06 6.04 5.62
N ALA A 364 -1.19 5.44 6.44
CA ALA A 364 -0.80 4.03 6.31
C ALA A 364 -1.98 3.09 6.62
N ILE A 365 -2.78 3.38 7.66
CA ILE A 365 -3.99 2.61 8.00
C ILE A 365 -5.00 2.67 6.87
N ALA A 366 -5.31 3.87 6.36
CA ALA A 366 -6.28 4.06 5.29
C ALA A 366 -5.84 3.37 4.00
N LEU A 367 -4.54 3.45 3.68
CA LEU A 367 -3.95 2.71 2.56
C LEU A 367 -4.06 1.20 2.77
N SER A 368 -3.72 0.68 3.96
CA SER A 368 -3.89 -0.74 4.28
C SER A 368 -5.33 -1.22 4.13
N ILE A 369 -6.33 -0.44 4.57
CA ILE A 369 -7.75 -0.78 4.39
C ILE A 369 -8.10 -0.85 2.90
N LEU A 370 -7.64 0.11 2.09
CA LEU A 370 -7.83 0.09 0.65
C LEU A 370 -7.20 -1.17 0.04
N PHE A 371 -5.95 -1.48 0.40
CA PHE A 371 -5.23 -2.65 -0.11
C PHE A 371 -5.89 -3.97 0.27
N VAL A 372 -6.27 -4.16 1.54
CA VAL A 372 -6.97 -5.36 2.01
C VAL A 372 -8.27 -5.56 1.22
N SER A 373 -9.09 -4.52 1.11
CA SER A 373 -10.39 -4.58 0.44
C SER A 373 -10.26 -4.83 -1.06
N SER A 374 -9.35 -4.10 -1.72
CA SER A 374 -9.02 -4.22 -3.14
C SER A 374 -8.46 -5.61 -3.48
N THR A 375 -7.60 -6.14 -2.61
CA THR A 375 -7.00 -7.47 -2.77
C THR A 375 -8.05 -8.55 -2.59
N ALA A 376 -8.88 -8.49 -1.56
CA ALA A 376 -9.97 -9.43 -1.34
C ALA A 376 -10.92 -9.51 -2.57
N TYR A 377 -11.27 -8.36 -3.15
CA TYR A 377 -12.06 -8.33 -4.38
C TYR A 377 -11.32 -8.95 -5.57
N THR A 378 -10.03 -8.66 -5.72
CA THR A 378 -9.19 -9.25 -6.78
C THR A 378 -9.04 -10.77 -6.63
N GLU A 379 -8.90 -11.26 -5.41
CA GLU A 379 -8.87 -12.69 -5.11
C GLU A 379 -10.22 -13.35 -5.40
N ALA A 380 -11.35 -12.71 -5.09
CA ALA A 380 -12.67 -13.25 -5.43
C ALA A 380 -12.85 -13.44 -6.95
N ILE A 381 -12.37 -12.49 -7.75
CA ILE A 381 -12.33 -12.64 -9.21
C ILE A 381 -11.40 -13.79 -9.63
N SER A 382 -10.24 -13.92 -8.97
CA SER A 382 -9.26 -14.97 -9.26
C SER A 382 -9.78 -16.37 -8.91
N SER A 383 -10.42 -16.53 -7.76
CA SER A 383 -11.11 -17.77 -7.35
C SER A 383 -12.25 -18.12 -8.29
N SER A 384 -12.94 -17.13 -8.87
CA SER A 384 -13.98 -17.39 -9.87
C SER A 384 -13.39 -17.92 -11.20
N LYS A 385 -12.16 -17.48 -11.56
CA LYS A 385 -11.46 -17.93 -12.77
C LYS A 385 -10.74 -19.26 -12.59
N TYR A 386 -10.19 -19.51 -11.39
CA TYR A 386 -9.33 -20.65 -11.07
C TYR A 386 -9.80 -21.33 -9.75
N PRO A 387 -11.02 -21.90 -9.71
CA PRO A 387 -11.69 -22.27 -8.46
C PRO A 387 -10.96 -23.32 -7.64
N VAL A 388 -10.32 -24.30 -8.28
CA VAL A 388 -9.62 -25.38 -7.56
C VAL A 388 -8.23 -24.93 -7.13
N SER A 389 -7.39 -24.51 -8.09
CA SER A 389 -5.98 -24.19 -7.85
C SER A 389 -5.77 -22.94 -7.01
N TYR A 390 -6.57 -21.89 -7.22
CA TYR A 390 -6.42 -20.64 -6.45
C TYR A 390 -6.96 -20.78 -5.02
N THR A 391 -8.03 -21.55 -4.81
CA THR A 391 -8.50 -21.87 -3.45
C THR A 391 -7.47 -22.71 -2.69
N ALA A 392 -6.83 -23.68 -3.35
CA ALA A 392 -5.72 -24.43 -2.76
C ALA A 392 -4.55 -23.49 -2.40
N TYR A 393 -4.25 -22.52 -3.26
CA TYR A 393 -3.21 -21.52 -3.01
C TYR A 393 -3.55 -20.61 -1.82
N GLN A 394 -4.80 -20.16 -1.72
CA GLN A 394 -5.31 -19.41 -0.57
C GLN A 394 -5.16 -20.21 0.73
N LYS A 395 -5.47 -21.51 0.74
CA LYS A 395 -5.27 -22.35 1.94
C LYS A 395 -3.81 -22.40 2.39
N ARG A 396 -2.87 -22.39 1.45
CA ARG A 396 -1.45 -22.66 1.70
C ARG A 396 -0.59 -21.42 1.96
N VAL A 397 -0.87 -20.31 1.30
CA VAL A 397 -0.03 -19.10 1.33
C VAL A 397 -0.87 -17.95 1.83
N ALA A 398 -0.38 -17.10 2.73
CA ALA A 398 -1.13 -15.95 3.28
C ALA A 398 -1.25 -14.81 2.27
N MET A 399 -2.27 -13.95 2.42
CA MET A 399 -2.51 -12.83 1.50
C MET A 399 -1.29 -11.90 1.41
N PHE A 400 -0.87 -11.32 2.54
CA PHE A 400 0.30 -10.42 2.61
C PHE A 400 1.54 -11.10 3.25
N GLY A 401 1.38 -12.25 3.92
CA GLY A 401 2.48 -13.09 4.41
C GLY A 401 3.50 -12.38 5.31
N SER A 402 4.69 -12.97 5.45
CA SER A 402 5.81 -12.49 6.28
C SER A 402 6.70 -11.44 5.61
N VAL A 403 6.45 -11.09 4.35
CA VAL A 403 7.26 -10.12 3.60
C VAL A 403 7.36 -8.75 4.33
N PRO A 404 6.32 -8.28 5.06
CA PRO A 404 6.39 -7.10 5.93
C PRO A 404 7.15 -7.26 7.26
N LEU A 405 7.32 -8.49 7.77
CA LEU A 405 7.63 -8.76 9.18
C LEU A 405 9.12 -9.06 9.47
N LEU A 406 10.01 -9.05 8.47
CA LEU A 406 11.45 -9.20 8.72
C LEU A 406 12.06 -8.04 9.54
N GLY A 407 11.37 -6.91 9.71
CA GLY A 407 11.80 -5.83 10.61
C GLY A 407 10.87 -5.52 11.78
N LEU A 408 9.68 -6.13 11.89
CA LEU A 408 8.82 -6.03 13.09
C LEU A 408 9.21 -7.07 14.17
N PHE A 409 10.14 -7.98 13.86
CA PHE A 409 10.68 -8.95 14.81
C PHE A 409 11.18 -8.33 16.13
N PRO A 410 11.80 -7.12 16.16
CA PRO A 410 12.16 -6.46 17.41
C PRO A 410 10.96 -5.92 18.21
N MET A 411 9.84 -5.60 17.57
CA MET A 411 8.64 -5.07 18.24
C MET A 411 7.68 -6.16 18.74
N LEU A 412 7.71 -7.35 18.14
CA LEU A 412 6.84 -8.48 18.51
C LEU A 412 7.50 -9.47 19.49
N LEU A 413 8.82 -9.37 19.71
CA LEU A 413 9.56 -10.22 20.64
C LEU A 413 9.00 -10.22 22.08
N PRO A 414 8.49 -9.08 22.64
CA PRO A 414 7.89 -9.08 23.97
C PRO A 414 6.52 -9.76 24.04
N VAL A 415 5.79 -9.83 22.91
CA VAL A 415 4.46 -10.45 22.84
C VAL A 415 4.57 -11.97 22.68
N MET A 416 5.59 -12.45 21.97
CA MET A 416 5.79 -13.88 21.70
C MET A 416 6.42 -14.65 22.86
N THR A 417 7.09 -14.00 23.81
CA THR A 417 7.55 -14.62 25.06
C THR A 417 6.42 -14.79 26.09
N PHE A 418 5.32 -14.04 25.95
CA PHE A 418 4.20 -14.06 26.90
C PHE A 418 3.21 -15.20 26.65
N PHE A 419 3.05 -15.66 25.40
CA PHE A 419 2.15 -16.75 25.04
C PHE A 419 2.95 -18.02 24.72
N GLY A 420 3.14 -18.88 25.73
CA GLY A 420 3.87 -20.14 25.62
C GLY A 420 3.46 -21.00 24.42
N TRP A 421 4.43 -21.24 23.54
CA TRP A 421 4.33 -21.78 22.17
C TRP A 421 3.67 -23.18 21.99
N ARG A 422 3.31 -23.92 23.06
CA ARG A 422 3.02 -25.37 22.94
C ARG A 422 1.64 -25.87 23.36
N ARG A 423 0.72 -25.07 23.91
CA ARG A 423 -0.52 -25.61 24.53
C ARG A 423 -1.87 -25.25 23.90
N SER A 424 -1.93 -24.43 22.84
CA SER A 424 -3.21 -23.88 22.34
C SER A 424 -3.58 -24.30 20.91
N LEU A 425 -3.07 -25.44 20.42
CA LEU A 425 -3.24 -25.84 19.02
C LEU A 425 -4.61 -26.47 18.67
N GLU A 426 -5.46 -26.76 19.66
CA GLU A 426 -6.71 -27.51 19.44
C GLU A 426 -8.00 -26.68 19.49
N ILE A 427 -7.95 -25.41 19.90
CA ILE A 427 -9.13 -24.54 19.96
C ILE A 427 -8.76 -23.19 19.37
N VAL A 428 -9.16 -22.96 18.12
CA VAL A 428 -8.89 -21.69 17.41
C VAL A 428 -10.22 -21.12 16.93
N ASP A 429 -10.71 -20.10 17.64
CA ASP A 429 -11.92 -19.35 17.28
C ASP A 429 -11.76 -18.61 15.93
N GLU A 430 -12.89 -18.32 15.27
CA GLU A 430 -12.95 -17.56 13.98
C GLU A 430 -12.09 -16.28 13.93
N PRO A 431 -11.99 -15.44 14.99
CA PRO A 431 -11.13 -14.25 14.96
C PRO A 431 -9.64 -14.57 14.75
N VAL A 432 -9.17 -15.72 15.23
CA VAL A 432 -7.79 -16.15 15.05
C VAL A 432 -7.55 -16.68 13.63
N LYS A 433 -8.56 -17.28 12.99
CA LYS A 433 -8.48 -17.65 11.56
C LYS A 433 -8.34 -16.42 10.67
N VAL A 434 -9.07 -15.34 10.99
CA VAL A 434 -8.94 -14.04 10.30
C VAL A 434 -7.52 -13.49 10.48
N LEU A 435 -7.00 -13.42 11.71
CA LEU A 435 -5.62 -13.00 11.98
C LEU A 435 -4.58 -13.89 11.26
N LEU A 436 -4.81 -15.20 11.21
CA LEU A 436 -3.96 -16.13 10.49
C LEU A 436 -3.97 -15.89 8.97
N GLU A 437 -5.11 -15.55 8.37
CA GLU A 437 -5.23 -15.22 6.93
C GLU A 437 -4.29 -14.08 6.51
N TYR A 438 -4.07 -13.12 7.42
CA TYR A 438 -3.26 -11.93 7.21
C TYR A 438 -1.85 -12.02 7.83
N SER A 439 -1.53 -13.07 8.60
CA SER A 439 -0.25 -13.18 9.30
C SER A 439 0.79 -14.04 8.59
N SER A 440 2.05 -13.78 8.90
CA SER A 440 3.22 -14.62 8.58
C SER A 440 3.09 -16.05 9.09
N MET A 441 2.24 -16.28 10.09
CA MET A 441 2.09 -17.57 10.74
C MET A 441 1.21 -18.53 9.95
N LYS A 442 0.47 -18.10 8.92
CA LYS A 442 -0.41 -19.00 8.16
C LYS A 442 0.33 -20.21 7.59
N GLY A 443 1.44 -19.97 6.90
CA GLY A 443 2.22 -21.05 6.28
C GLY A 443 2.84 -21.97 7.33
N LEU A 444 3.27 -21.42 8.46
CA LEU A 444 3.85 -22.17 9.57
C LEU A 444 2.77 -22.99 10.29
N TRP A 445 1.64 -22.37 10.61
CA TRP A 445 0.46 -22.97 11.23
C TRP A 445 -0.09 -24.09 10.35
N TRP A 446 -0.25 -23.85 9.04
CA TRP A 446 -0.67 -24.87 8.09
C TRP A 446 0.29 -26.08 8.06
N ARG A 447 1.61 -25.83 8.09
CA ARG A 447 2.62 -26.90 8.17
C ARG A 447 2.50 -27.74 9.44
N PHE A 448 2.10 -27.16 10.57
CA PHE A 448 2.00 -27.87 11.85
C PHE A 448 0.62 -28.46 12.14
N THR A 449 -0.45 -27.93 11.55
CA THR A 449 -1.84 -28.32 11.89
C THR A 449 -2.52 -29.19 10.83
N THR A 450 -2.03 -29.17 9.59
CA THR A 450 -2.63 -29.96 8.50
C THR A 450 -2.01 -31.34 8.44
N ASN A 451 -2.83 -32.39 8.24
CA ASN A 451 -2.32 -33.75 8.08
C ASN A 451 -1.57 -33.92 6.74
N ASP A 452 -0.67 -34.91 6.65
CA ASP A 452 0.23 -35.03 5.50
C ASP A 452 -0.45 -35.40 4.19
N VAL A 453 -1.62 -36.05 4.25
CA VAL A 453 -2.44 -36.36 3.07
C VAL A 453 -3.01 -35.07 2.47
N GLU A 454 -3.62 -34.24 3.30
CA GLU A 454 -4.17 -32.95 2.90
C GLU A 454 -3.07 -31.98 2.48
N LYS A 455 -1.89 -32.03 3.12
CA LYS A 455 -0.71 -31.29 2.64
C LYS A 455 -0.36 -31.68 1.22
N LYS A 456 -0.11 -32.97 0.96
CA LYS A 456 0.26 -33.45 -0.38
C LYS A 456 -0.80 -33.09 -1.42
N ARG A 457 -2.09 -33.19 -1.07
CA ARG A 457 -3.20 -32.81 -1.94
C ARG A 457 -3.15 -31.32 -2.28
N VAL A 458 -3.10 -30.44 -1.29
CA VAL A 458 -3.06 -28.99 -1.49
C VAL A 458 -1.80 -28.57 -2.24
N GLU A 459 -0.62 -29.09 -1.88
CA GLU A 459 0.62 -28.75 -2.57
C GLU A 459 0.63 -29.27 -4.02
N GLY A 460 0.03 -30.44 -4.27
CA GLY A 460 -0.21 -30.95 -5.63
C GLY A 460 -1.12 -30.04 -6.45
N LEU A 461 -2.16 -29.45 -5.86
CA LEU A 461 -3.04 -28.50 -6.56
C LEU A 461 -2.36 -27.13 -6.80
N VAL A 462 -1.46 -26.71 -5.90
CA VAL A 462 -0.77 -25.41 -5.99
C VAL A 462 0.46 -25.46 -6.88
N TRP A 463 1.27 -26.51 -6.81
CA TRP A 463 2.56 -26.63 -7.51
C TRP A 463 2.65 -27.86 -8.43
N GLY A 464 1.64 -28.73 -8.47
CA GLY A 464 1.56 -29.82 -9.44
C GLY A 464 0.95 -29.40 -10.79
N ASP A 465 0.84 -30.34 -11.72
CA ASP A 465 0.29 -30.11 -13.05
C ASP A 465 -1.25 -30.01 -12.99
N PRO A 466 -1.87 -28.88 -13.38
CA PRO A 466 -3.32 -28.74 -13.40
C PRO A 466 -4.02 -29.66 -14.43
N VAL A 467 -3.26 -30.32 -15.32
CA VAL A 467 -3.77 -31.27 -16.32
C VAL A 467 -3.44 -32.72 -15.98
N ALA A 468 -2.76 -32.98 -14.85
CA ALA A 468 -2.64 -34.35 -14.38
C ALA A 468 -4.07 -34.91 -14.18
N PRO A 469 -4.41 -36.08 -14.74
CA PRO A 469 -5.68 -36.73 -14.44
C PRO A 469 -5.78 -36.78 -12.93
N GLU A 470 -6.97 -36.51 -12.39
CA GLU A 470 -7.28 -36.70 -10.97
C GLU A 470 -6.47 -37.88 -10.45
N MET A 471 -5.64 -37.63 -9.42
CA MET A 471 -5.06 -38.74 -8.67
C MET A 471 -6.26 -39.60 -8.30
N LYS A 472 -6.40 -40.74 -8.98
CA LYS A 472 -7.39 -41.75 -8.66
C LYS A 472 -7.41 -41.85 -7.16
N ASP A 473 -8.60 -41.75 -6.60
CA ASP A 473 -8.84 -41.90 -5.19
C ASP A 473 -7.92 -43.01 -4.68
N VAL A 474 -7.25 -42.77 -3.55
CA VAL A 474 -6.35 -43.75 -2.91
C VAL A 474 -7.14 -45.01 -2.45
N ASN A 475 -8.41 -45.13 -2.83
CA ASN A 475 -9.25 -46.31 -2.71
C ASN A 475 -9.79 -46.88 -4.05
N GLY A 476 -9.14 -46.59 -5.19
CA GLY A 476 -9.34 -47.32 -6.43
C GLY A 476 -10.79 -47.54 -6.86
N GLN A 477 -11.45 -46.47 -7.32
CA GLN A 477 -12.50 -46.53 -8.35
C GLN A 477 -12.24 -45.47 -9.41
#